data_AF-A0A7G6RL53-F1
#
_entry.id   AF-A0A7G6RL53-F1
#
_cell.length_a   1.000
_cell.length_b   1.000
_cell.length_c   1.000
_cell.angle_alpha   90.00
_cell.angle_beta   90.00
_cell.angle_gamma   90.00
#
_symmetry.space_group_name_H-M   'P 1'
#
loop_
_entity.id
_entity.type
_entity.pdbx_description
1 polymer ?
#
loop_
_entity_poly.entity_id
_entity_poly.type
_entity_poly.pdbx_seq_one_letter_code
_entity_poly.pdbx_strand_id
1 'polypeptide(L)'
;MSDTAELHPVQTANRSKPGKISSAVTLKAYEVYRHVYGEQKAIVTGGCRGGFSTGELIAFLYAHTFPKSEWSARADEAFRGAKDL
;
A
#
# COMPACT_ATOMS: atom_id res chain seq x y z
N MET A 1 14.92 19.52 -10.53
CA MET A 1 15.85 18.52 -9.96
C MET A 1 15.21 17.16 -10.19
N SER A 2 15.83 16.32 -11.02
CA SER A 2 15.30 14.98 -11.29
C SER A 2 15.66 14.09 -10.10
N ASP A 3 14.82 14.14 -9.06
CA ASP A 3 14.85 13.17 -7.98
C ASP A 3 14.54 11.81 -8.60
N THR A 4 15.53 10.94 -8.69
CA THR A 4 15.30 9.55 -9.07
C THR A 4 14.59 8.90 -7.89
N ALA A 5 13.27 9.04 -7.84
CA ALA A 5 12.46 8.52 -6.75
C ALA A 5 12.75 7.02 -6.60
N GLU A 6 13.19 6.61 -5.41
CA GLU A 6 13.38 5.20 -5.07
C GLU A 6 12.09 4.43 -5.40
N LEU A 7 12.24 3.23 -5.97
CA LEU A 7 11.11 2.43 -6.43
C LEU A 7 10.95 1.18 -5.56
N HIS A 8 9.76 0.99 -4.99
CA HIS A 8 9.39 -0.20 -4.23
C HIS A 8 8.58 -1.18 -5.10
N PRO A 9 8.69 -2.49 -4.84
CA PRO A 9 7.91 -3.49 -5.55
C PRO A 9 6.42 -3.40 -5.17
N VAL A 10 5.55 -3.70 -6.13
CA VAL A 10 4.09 -3.83 -5.92
C VAL A 10 3.56 -5.05 -6.65
N GLN A 11 2.56 -5.70 -6.05
CA GLN A 11 1.88 -6.83 -6.67
C GLN A 11 0.78 -6.32 -7.63
N THR A 12 0.85 -6.75 -8.87
CA THR A 12 -0.20 -6.51 -9.87
C THR A 12 -1.08 -7.76 -10.02
N ALA A 13 -2.25 -7.63 -10.65
CA ALA A 13 -3.12 -8.78 -10.94
C ALA A 13 -2.40 -9.87 -11.76
N ASN A 14 -1.42 -9.49 -12.60
CA ASN A 14 -0.56 -10.42 -13.30
C ASN A 14 0.70 -10.73 -12.47
N ARG A 15 0.67 -11.86 -11.75
CA ARG A 15 1.78 -12.31 -10.89
C ARG A 15 3.13 -12.47 -11.62
N SER A 16 3.11 -12.71 -12.92
CA SER A 16 4.33 -12.81 -13.74
C SER A 16 4.92 -11.45 -14.13
N LYS A 17 4.23 -10.34 -13.83
CA LYS A 17 4.64 -8.97 -14.15
C LYS A 17 4.54 -8.09 -12.89
N PRO A 18 5.47 -8.24 -11.92
CA PRO A 18 5.50 -7.40 -10.74
C PRO A 18 5.72 -5.93 -11.16
N GLY A 19 5.00 -5.02 -10.50
CA GLY A 19 5.10 -3.59 -10.74
C GLY A 19 6.13 -2.95 -9.84
N LYS A 20 6.42 -1.68 -10.12
CA LYS A 20 7.19 -0.81 -9.24
C LYS A 20 6.52 0.56 -9.16
N ILE A 21 6.54 1.18 -7.99
CA ILE A 21 6.05 2.54 -7.77
C ILE A 21 6.99 3.29 -6.84
N SER A 22 6.92 4.62 -6.83
CA SER A 22 7.69 5.44 -5.90
C SER A 22 7.53 4.98 -4.45
N SER A 23 8.65 4.88 -3.73
CA SER A 23 8.71 4.53 -2.31
C SER A 23 7.82 5.46 -1.49
N ALA A 24 7.74 6.75 -1.83
CA ALA A 24 6.87 7.73 -1.20
C ALA A 24 5.38 7.31 -1.19
N VAL A 25 4.92 6.63 -2.24
CA VAL A 25 3.54 6.10 -2.30
C VAL A 25 3.37 4.94 -1.33
N THR A 26 4.28 3.97 -1.38
CA THR A 26 4.21 2.79 -0.50
C THR A 26 4.42 3.11 0.97
N LEU A 27 5.21 4.15 1.30
CA LEU A 27 5.44 4.59 2.67
C LEU A 27 4.18 5.23 3.27
N LYS A 28 3.40 5.98 2.49
CA LYS A 28 2.07 6.46 2.91
C LYS A 28 1.10 5.31 3.18
N ALA A 29 1.05 4.33 2.28
CA ALA A 29 0.25 3.12 2.49
C ALA A 29 0.73 2.35 3.75
N TYR A 30 2.04 2.31 3.99
CA TYR A 30 2.62 1.65 5.16
C TYR A 30 2.29 2.34 6.48
N GLU A 31 2.13 3.67 6.50
CA GLU A 31 1.67 4.40 7.69
C GLU A 31 0.27 3.96 8.13
N VAL A 32 -0.63 3.74 7.17
CA VAL A 32 -1.97 3.21 7.44
C VAL A 32 -1.87 1.75 7.85
N TYR A 33 -1.16 0.93 7.08
CA TYR A 33 -0.96 -0.49 7.37
C TYR A 33 -0.46 -0.71 8.80
N ARG A 34 0.59 0.00 9.22
CA ARG A 34 1.18 -0.19 10.55
C ARG A 34 0.27 0.26 11.69
N HIS A 35 -0.65 1.19 11.41
CA HIS A 35 -1.64 1.63 12.37
C HIS A 35 -2.74 0.57 12.55
N VAL A 36 -3.15 -0.09 11.47
CA VAL A 36 -4.24 -1.08 11.47
C VAL A 36 -3.74 -2.47 11.91
N TYR A 37 -2.59 -2.92 11.41
CA TYR A 37 -2.11 -4.30 11.56
C TYR A 37 -0.80 -4.44 12.36
N GLY A 38 -0.18 -3.33 12.76
CA GLY A 38 1.12 -3.32 13.41
C GLY A 38 2.32 -3.33 12.44
N GLU A 39 3.53 -3.28 12.98
CA GLU A 39 4.73 -3.08 12.17
C GLU A 39 5.14 -4.33 11.36
N GLN A 40 5.39 -4.13 10.06
CA GLN A 40 5.95 -5.15 9.18
C GLN A 40 6.82 -4.53 8.09
N LYS A 41 8.06 -4.16 8.42
CA LYS A 41 8.95 -3.39 7.52
C LYS A 41 9.22 -4.06 6.18
N ALA A 42 9.24 -5.40 6.15
CA ALA A 42 9.48 -6.19 4.93
C ALA A 42 8.47 -5.92 3.79
N ILE A 43 7.30 -5.34 4.09
CA ILE A 43 6.33 -4.98 3.05
C ILE A 43 6.80 -3.81 2.16
N VAL A 44 7.66 -2.93 2.68
CA VAL A 44 8.21 -1.79 1.93
C VAL A 44 9.70 -1.93 1.63
N THR A 45 10.48 -2.60 2.50
CA THR A 45 11.92 -2.81 2.27
C THR A 45 12.23 -3.98 1.32
N GLY A 46 11.21 -4.73 0.91
CA GLY A 46 11.38 -5.99 0.18
C GLY A 46 11.61 -7.18 1.10
N GLY A 47 11.70 -8.39 0.51
CA GLY A 47 11.83 -9.66 1.26
C GLY A 47 10.51 -10.24 1.79
N CYS A 48 9.38 -9.60 1.50
CA CYS A 48 8.03 -10.12 1.74
C CYS A 48 7.42 -10.67 0.42
N ARG A 49 6.08 -10.74 0.34
CA ARG A 49 5.27 -11.19 -0.82
C ARG A 49 5.41 -10.36 -2.11
N GLY A 50 6.39 -9.45 -2.22
CA GLY A 50 6.54 -8.55 -3.37
C GLY A 50 5.85 -7.19 -3.20
N GLY A 51 5.65 -6.75 -1.95
CA GLY A 51 5.07 -5.46 -1.62
C GLY A 51 3.56 -5.47 -1.42
N PHE A 52 2.95 -4.28 -1.46
CA PHE A 52 1.49 -4.12 -1.45
C PHE A 52 0.89 -4.56 -2.78
N SER A 53 -0.31 -5.12 -2.74
CA SER A 53 -1.14 -5.28 -3.93
C SER A 53 -1.69 -3.94 -4.41
N THR A 54 -2.16 -3.91 -5.66
CA THR A 54 -2.82 -2.71 -6.22
C THR A 54 -4.07 -2.36 -5.39
N GLY A 55 -4.86 -3.34 -4.99
CA GLY A 55 -6.02 -3.15 -4.11
C GLY A 55 -5.65 -2.62 -2.72
N GLU A 56 -4.55 -3.11 -2.13
CA GLU A 56 -4.07 -2.61 -0.84
C GLU A 56 -3.58 -1.16 -0.93
N LEU A 57 -2.87 -0.80 -2.00
CA LEU A 57 -2.46 0.58 -2.22
C LEU A 57 -3.69 1.50 -2.35
N ILE A 58 -4.70 1.09 -3.12
CA ILE A 58 -5.94 1.86 -3.24
C ILE A 58 -6.61 2.04 -1.87
N ALA A 59 -6.80 0.95 -1.11
CA ALA A 59 -7.47 0.99 0.19
C ALA A 59 -6.72 1.84 1.22
N PHE A 60 -5.41 1.68 1.34
CA PHE A 60 -4.63 2.42 2.32
C PHE A 60 -4.42 3.88 1.94
N LEU A 61 -4.24 4.20 0.66
CA LEU A 61 -4.16 5.59 0.21
C LEU A 61 -5.50 6.30 0.34
N TYR A 62 -6.62 5.61 0.08
CA TYR A 62 -7.95 6.11 0.37
C TYR A 62 -8.09 6.45 1.86
N ALA A 63 -7.78 5.50 2.74
CA ALA A 63 -7.87 5.69 4.19
C ALA A 63 -6.97 6.83 4.69
N HIS A 64 -5.77 7.01 4.11
CA HIS A 64 -4.82 8.08 4.48
C HIS A 64 -5.40 9.50 4.32
N THR A 65 -6.44 9.69 3.50
CA THR A 65 -7.09 11.00 3.31
C THR A 65 -7.99 11.43 4.47
N PHE A 66 -8.27 10.52 5.42
CA PHE A 66 -9.12 10.74 6.58
C PHE A 66 -8.31 10.94 7.88
N PRO A 67 -8.92 11.43 8.98
CA PRO A 67 -8.28 11.47 10.28
C PRO A 67 -7.76 10.09 10.70
N LYS A 68 -6.60 10.06 11.37
CA LYS A 68 -5.93 8.80 11.76
C LYS A 68 -6.82 7.84 12.55
N SER A 69 -7.73 8.37 13.37
CA SER A 69 -8.71 7.58 14.13
C SER A 69 -9.72 6.82 13.25
N GLU A 70 -9.91 7.22 11.99
CA GLU A 70 -10.83 6.58 11.05
C GLU A 70 -10.16 5.58 10.12
N TRP A 71 -8.82 5.53 10.08
CA TRP A 71 -8.07 4.77 9.09
C TRP A 71 -8.47 3.29 9.00
N SER A 72 -8.70 2.64 10.14
CA SER A 72 -9.16 1.24 10.15
C SER A 72 -10.51 1.09 9.46
N ALA A 73 -11.49 1.92 9.84
CA ALA A 73 -12.84 1.86 9.29
C ALA A 73 -12.87 2.16 7.79
N ARG A 74 -12.05 3.10 7.32
CA ARG A 74 -11.94 3.50 5.91
C ARG A 74 -11.21 2.47 5.06
N ALA A 75 -10.18 1.83 5.61
CA ALA A 75 -9.53 0.71 4.94
C ALA A 75 -10.53 -0.45 4.75
N ASP A 76 -11.27 -0.80 5.81
CA ASP A 76 -12.29 -1.85 5.74
C ASP A 76 -13.42 -1.50 4.75
N GLU A 77 -13.84 -0.24 4.71
CA GLU A 77 -14.80 0.28 3.73
C GLU A 77 -14.30 0.05 2.29
N ALA A 78 -13.07 0.46 2.00
CA ALA A 78 -12.47 0.26 0.68
C ALA A 78 -12.32 -1.22 0.33
N PHE A 79 -11.88 -2.07 1.26
CA PHE A 79 -11.77 -3.51 1.02
C PHE A 79 -13.13 -4.18 0.77
N ARG A 80 -14.20 -3.78 1.47
CA ARG A 80 -15.55 -4.30 1.21
C ARG A 80 -16.09 -3.89 -0.16
N GLY A 81 -15.70 -2.71 -0.64
CA GLY A 81 -16.09 -2.19 -1.97
C GLY A 81 -15.23 -2.71 -3.11
N ALA A 82 -14.05 -3.27 -2.82
CA ALA A 82 -13.11 -3.78 -3.81
C ALA A 82 -13.63 -5.05 -4.48
N LYS A 83 -13.95 -4.96 -5.77
CA LYS A 83 -14.29 -6.10 -6.63
C LYS A 83 -13.30 -6.13 -7.80
N ASP A 84 -12.80 -7.32 -8.09
CA ASP A 84 -11.94 -7.62 -9.24
C ASP A 84 -10.61 -6.81 -9.31
N LEU A 85 -10.03 -6.47 -8.15
CA LEU A 85 -8.73 -5.77 -8.01
C LEU A 85 -7.51 -6.72 -7.95
#